data_AF-A0A8S2K9F2-F1
#
_entry.id   AF-A0A8S2K9F2-F1
#
_cell.length_a   1.000
_cell.length_b   1.000
_cell.length_c   1.000
_cell.angle_alpha   90.00
_cell.angle_beta   90.00
_cell.angle_gamma   90.00
#
_symmetry.space_group_name_H-M   'P 1'
#
loop_
_entity.id
_entity.type
_entity.pdbx_description
1 polymer ?
#
loop_
_entity_poly.entity_id
_entity_poly.type
_entity_poly.pdbx_seq_one_letter_code
_entity_poly.pdbx_strand_id
1 'polypeptide(L)'
;MKIAIEGCCHGELDRIYETINQIENEQKIKIDLLLICGDFQAVRNEHDLLSMAVPPKYRSMQDFWRYYSGEKRAPVLTIFIGGNHESSDFLLELPYGGWVAPNIFYMGYANVVNYNGLRIGGLSGIYKAHDYHSGHHELPPLDDKTIRSIYHIRSLDVFRTKQLQQGKIDIMISHDWPRGVVWYGDTQRLLQRKQYFQQD
;
A
#
# COMPACT_ATOMS: atom_id res chain seq x y z
N MET A 1 -15.92 16.71 0.41
CA MET A 1 -15.12 15.51 0.67
C MET A 1 -13.66 15.90 0.59
N LYS A 2 -12.84 15.55 1.59
CA LYS A 2 -11.40 15.78 1.62
C LYS A 2 -10.69 14.46 1.85
N ILE A 3 -9.77 14.13 0.97
CA ILE A 3 -9.03 12.86 0.97
C ILE A 3 -7.57 13.19 1.24
N ALA A 4 -7.00 12.59 2.28
CA ALA A 4 -5.57 12.61 2.53
C ALA A 4 -4.90 11.49 1.74
N ILE A 5 -3.74 11.78 1.14
CA ILE A 5 -2.93 10.82 0.42
C ILE A 5 -1.58 10.73 1.12
N GLU A 6 -1.21 9.53 1.53
CA GLU A 6 0.08 9.21 2.13
C GLU A 6 0.87 8.30 1.19
N GLY A 7 2.18 8.51 1.12
CA GLY A 7 3.07 7.70 0.29
C GLY A 7 3.32 6.34 0.93
N CYS A 8 4.50 6.18 1.51
CA CYS A 8 4.90 4.96 2.23
C CYS A 8 4.65 5.16 3.72
N CYS A 9 3.90 4.26 4.36
CA CYS A 9 3.60 4.37 5.78
C CYS A 9 4.77 3.94 6.68
N HIS A 10 5.48 2.87 6.31
CA HIS A 10 6.51 2.21 7.11
C HIS A 10 6.10 1.91 8.57
N GLY A 11 4.81 1.60 8.76
CA GLY A 11 4.23 1.27 10.06
C GLY A 11 4.00 2.44 11.02
N GLU A 12 4.33 3.68 10.63
CA GLU A 12 4.21 4.91 11.45
C GLU A 12 2.77 5.48 11.46
N LEU A 13 1.77 4.61 11.70
CA LEU A 13 0.37 4.98 11.65
C LEU A 13 0.00 6.05 12.67
N ASP A 14 0.56 6.00 13.88
CA ASP A 14 0.28 6.98 14.93
C ASP A 14 0.63 8.38 14.43
N ARG A 15 1.83 8.53 13.86
CA ARG A 15 2.35 9.81 13.35
C ARG A 15 1.51 10.34 12.18
N ILE A 16 1.06 9.47 11.28
CA ILE A 16 0.19 9.85 10.16
C ILE A 16 -1.14 10.38 10.70
N TYR A 17 -1.78 9.66 11.63
CA TYR A 17 -3.05 10.07 12.21
C TYR A 17 -2.93 11.33 13.08
N GLU A 18 -1.84 11.50 13.83
CA GLU A 18 -1.53 12.73 14.55
C GLU A 18 -1.41 13.93 13.60
N THR A 19 -0.72 13.75 12.47
CA THR A 19 -0.58 14.78 11.43
C THR A 19 -1.94 15.14 10.82
N ILE A 20 -2.78 14.16 10.52
CA ILE A 20 -4.16 14.37 10.05
C ILE A 20 -4.95 15.20 11.07
N ASN A 21 -4.90 14.82 12.35
CA ASN A 21 -5.60 15.54 13.40
C ASN A 21 -5.08 16.99 13.54
N GLN A 22 -3.77 17.21 13.43
CA GLN A 22 -3.19 18.55 13.43
C GLN A 22 -3.73 19.39 12.27
N ILE A 23 -3.74 18.86 11.05
CA ILE A 23 -4.26 19.54 9.85
C ILE A 23 -5.75 19.87 10.01
N GLU A 24 -6.55 18.92 10.50
CA GLU A 24 -7.99 19.13 10.77
C GLU A 24 -8.21 20.28 11.75
N ASN A 25 -7.42 20.33 12.83
CA ASN A 25 -7.53 21.34 13.88
C ASN A 25 -7.06 22.72 13.44
N GLU A 26 -5.97 22.81 12.71
CA GLU A 26 -5.39 24.06 12.22
C GLU A 26 -6.26 24.69 11.12
N GLN A 27 -6.67 23.88 10.14
CA GLN A 27 -7.41 24.38 8.98
C GLN A 27 -8.92 24.41 9.21
N LYS A 28 -9.41 23.88 10.35
CA LYS A 28 -10.85 23.72 10.65
C LYS A 28 -11.56 22.92 9.56
N ILE A 29 -10.98 21.79 9.20
CA ILE A 29 -11.48 20.89 8.15
C ILE A 29 -11.70 19.49 8.71
N LYS A 30 -12.46 18.66 8.00
CA LYS A 30 -12.53 17.22 8.24
C LYS A 30 -11.96 16.49 7.03
N ILE A 31 -11.10 15.50 7.28
CA ILE A 31 -10.61 14.52 6.33
C ILE A 31 -11.53 13.31 6.43
N ASP A 32 -12.11 12.93 5.29
CA ASP A 32 -13.13 11.88 5.20
C ASP A 32 -12.51 10.50 4.96
N LEU A 33 -11.36 10.47 4.27
CA LEU A 33 -10.67 9.27 3.82
C LEU A 33 -9.16 9.49 3.81
N LEU A 34 -8.41 8.48 4.24
CA LEU A 34 -6.96 8.37 4.04
C LEU A 34 -6.68 7.26 3.02
N LEU A 35 -5.87 7.56 2.01
CA LEU A 35 -5.33 6.61 1.06
C LEU A 35 -3.83 6.44 1.29
N ILE A 36 -3.36 5.22 1.51
CA ILE A 36 -1.93 4.91 1.68
C ILE A 36 -1.44 4.09 0.47
N CYS A 37 -0.38 4.55 -0.17
CA CYS A 37 0.15 3.98 -1.41
C CYS A 37 1.07 2.76 -1.22
N GLY A 38 1.15 2.19 -0.02
CA GLY A 38 1.91 0.97 0.27
C GLY A 38 2.91 1.13 1.39
N ASP A 39 3.73 0.08 1.55
CA ASP A 39 4.60 -0.13 2.70
C ASP A 39 3.85 0.14 4.00
N PHE A 40 2.64 -0.43 4.11
CA PHE A 40 1.75 -0.22 5.24
C PHE A 40 2.28 -0.89 6.51
N GLN A 41 2.91 -2.06 6.37
CA GLN A 41 3.45 -2.87 7.45
C GLN A 41 2.37 -3.28 8.47
N ALA A 42 1.39 -4.06 8.00
CA ALA A 42 0.29 -4.60 8.82
C ALA A 42 0.75 -5.72 9.80
N VAL A 43 1.75 -5.46 10.64
CA VAL A 43 2.35 -6.43 11.55
C VAL A 43 1.47 -6.60 12.79
N ARG A 44 0.90 -7.80 12.99
CA ARG A 44 -0.01 -8.11 14.12
C ARG A 44 0.76 -8.54 15.37
N ASN A 45 1.87 -9.25 15.20
CA ASN A 45 2.71 -9.81 16.26
C ASN A 45 4.13 -10.06 15.73
N GLU A 46 5.06 -10.48 16.60
CA GLU A 46 6.48 -10.66 16.20
C GLU A 46 6.70 -11.74 15.13
N HIS A 47 5.78 -12.70 14.98
CA HIS A 47 5.89 -13.75 13.96
C HIS A 47 5.72 -13.17 12.55
N ASP A 48 4.78 -12.24 12.37
CA ASP A 48 4.56 -11.52 11.11
C ASP A 48 5.84 -10.80 10.63
N LEU A 49 6.77 -10.43 11.52
CA LEU A 49 8.06 -9.82 11.12
C LEU A 49 8.92 -10.79 10.30
N LEU A 50 8.71 -12.09 10.41
CA LEU A 50 9.42 -13.10 9.63
C LEU A 50 9.02 -13.09 8.15
N SER A 51 7.82 -12.62 7.83
CA SER A 51 7.29 -12.50 6.47
C SER A 51 7.65 -11.17 5.80
N MET A 52 8.38 -10.28 6.49
CA MET A 52 8.84 -9.01 5.93
C MET A 52 10.16 -9.17 5.17
N ALA A 53 10.17 -8.70 3.91
CA ALA A 53 11.38 -8.59 3.08
C ALA A 53 12.28 -7.40 3.49
N VAL A 54 12.54 -7.26 4.79
CA VAL A 54 13.39 -6.23 5.40
C VAL A 54 14.55 -6.93 6.12
N PRO A 55 15.79 -6.40 6.07
CA PRO A 55 16.90 -6.96 6.85
C PRO A 55 16.55 -7.07 8.34
N PRO A 56 16.92 -8.16 9.04
CA PRO A 56 16.46 -8.41 10.42
C PRO A 56 16.67 -7.24 11.40
N LYS A 57 17.80 -6.53 11.29
CA LYS A 57 18.14 -5.37 12.14
C LYS A 57 17.22 -4.15 11.97
N TYR A 58 16.39 -4.11 10.92
CA TYR A 58 15.46 -3.02 10.63
C TYR A 58 13.99 -3.44 10.82
N ARG A 59 13.73 -4.68 11.23
CA ARG A 59 12.36 -5.15 11.50
C ARG A 59 11.89 -4.58 12.84
N SER A 60 10.70 -3.99 12.84
CA SER A 60 10.04 -3.43 14.03
C SER A 60 8.55 -3.68 13.93
N MET A 61 7.92 -3.94 15.07
CA MET A 61 6.46 -4.09 15.20
C MET A 61 5.70 -2.83 14.78
N GLN A 62 6.32 -1.66 14.95
CA GLN A 62 5.71 -0.35 14.72
C GLN A 62 4.33 -0.22 15.40
N ASP A 63 3.35 0.39 14.74
CA ASP A 63 2.11 0.80 15.39
C ASP A 63 0.92 -0.13 15.15
N PHE A 64 0.88 -0.84 14.01
CA PHE A 64 -0.33 -1.50 13.53
C PHE A 64 -0.94 -2.51 14.52
N TRP A 65 -0.11 -3.25 15.26
CA TRP A 65 -0.58 -4.25 16.22
C TRP A 65 -1.55 -3.69 17.27
N ARG A 66 -1.43 -2.41 17.64
CA ARG A 66 -2.36 -1.72 18.56
C ARG A 66 -3.73 -1.47 17.94
N TYR A 67 -3.77 -1.25 16.63
CA TYR A 67 -5.02 -1.14 15.87
C TYR A 67 -5.67 -2.50 15.64
N TYR A 68 -4.84 -3.52 15.40
CA TYR A 68 -5.30 -4.91 15.26
C TYR A 68 -5.88 -5.46 16.57
N SER A 69 -5.22 -5.22 17.70
CA SER A 69 -5.67 -5.68 19.02
C SER A 69 -6.92 -4.95 19.55
N GLY A 70 -7.27 -3.81 18.95
CA GLY A 70 -8.34 -2.94 19.40
C GLY A 70 -7.96 -1.97 20.53
N GLU A 71 -6.68 -1.91 20.93
CA GLU A 71 -6.16 -0.88 21.85
C GLU A 71 -6.36 0.52 21.27
N LYS A 72 -6.19 0.66 19.95
CA LYS A 72 -6.42 1.88 19.18
C LYS A 72 -7.45 1.64 18.08
N ARG A 73 -8.07 2.73 17.63
CA ARG A 73 -8.97 2.75 16.48
C ARG A 73 -8.53 3.84 15.51
N ALA A 74 -8.50 3.54 14.22
CA ALA A 74 -8.16 4.53 13.20
C ALA A 74 -9.20 5.67 13.19
N PRO A 75 -8.78 6.94 13.34
CA PRO A 75 -9.69 8.08 13.49
C PRO A 75 -10.37 8.49 12.17
N VAL A 76 -9.87 8.00 11.05
CA VAL A 76 -10.40 8.22 9.70
C VAL A 76 -10.39 6.89 8.95
N LEU A 77 -11.36 6.68 8.06
CA LEU A 77 -11.35 5.51 7.20
C LEU A 77 -10.06 5.49 6.40
N THR A 78 -9.32 4.39 6.50
CA THR A 78 -8.02 4.24 5.87
C THR A 78 -8.08 3.10 4.88
N ILE A 79 -7.78 3.38 3.62
CA ILE A 79 -7.68 2.39 2.55
C ILE A 79 -6.23 2.35 2.09
N PHE A 80 -5.68 1.15 1.92
CA PHE A 80 -4.30 0.99 1.48
C PHE A 80 -4.14 -0.14 0.47
N ILE A 81 -3.10 -0.02 -0.35
CA ILE A 81 -2.54 -1.08 -1.18
C ILE A 81 -1.24 -1.60 -0.54
N GLY A 82 -0.76 -2.77 -0.94
CA GLY A 82 0.54 -3.29 -0.48
C GLY A 82 1.71 -2.66 -1.23
N GLY A 83 2.84 -2.48 -0.55
CA GLY A 83 4.14 -2.17 -1.14
C GLY A 83 5.09 -3.37 -1.14
N ASN A 84 6.38 -3.14 -0.91
CA ASN A 84 7.41 -4.19 -0.81
C ASN A 84 7.92 -4.45 0.62
N HIS A 85 7.55 -3.60 1.59
CA HIS A 85 7.80 -3.82 3.01
C HIS A 85 6.49 -4.09 3.72
N GLU A 86 6.02 -5.33 3.65
CA GLU A 86 4.73 -5.73 4.20
C GLU A 86 4.83 -6.95 5.10
N SER A 87 3.87 -7.06 6.03
CA SER A 87 3.51 -8.31 6.68
C SER A 87 2.85 -9.22 5.63
N SER A 88 3.69 -9.86 4.82
CA SER A 88 3.26 -10.44 3.55
C SER A 88 2.43 -11.71 3.75
N ASP A 89 2.67 -12.46 4.82
CA ASP A 89 1.85 -13.60 5.21
C ASP A 89 0.42 -13.19 5.59
N PHE A 90 0.24 -12.10 6.33
CA PHE A 90 -1.08 -11.60 6.68
C PHE A 90 -1.82 -11.06 5.44
N LEU A 91 -1.15 -10.27 4.60
CA LEU A 91 -1.79 -9.73 3.39
C LEU A 91 -2.11 -10.82 2.35
N LEU A 92 -1.37 -11.93 2.34
CA LEU A 92 -1.66 -13.12 1.51
C LEU A 92 -3.02 -13.74 1.82
N GLU A 93 -3.51 -13.63 3.06
CA GLU A 93 -4.84 -14.13 3.46
C GLU A 93 -5.98 -13.33 2.80
N LEU A 94 -5.69 -12.12 2.27
CA LEU A 94 -6.66 -11.16 1.78
C LEU A 94 -6.40 -10.76 0.30
N PRO A 95 -6.31 -11.73 -0.65
CA PRO A 95 -5.94 -11.43 -2.04
C PRO A 95 -6.96 -10.56 -2.76
N TYR A 96 -8.22 -10.59 -2.33
CA TYR A 96 -9.33 -9.79 -2.87
C TYR A 96 -9.69 -8.58 -1.99
N GLY A 97 -8.83 -8.26 -1.01
CA GLY A 97 -9.04 -7.19 -0.05
C GLY A 97 -9.87 -7.59 1.16
N GLY A 98 -9.80 -6.77 2.21
CA GLY A 98 -10.47 -7.05 3.47
C GLY A 98 -10.14 -6.03 4.55
N TRP A 99 -10.96 -6.04 5.61
CA TRP A 99 -10.71 -5.24 6.80
C TRP A 99 -9.60 -5.88 7.61
N VAL A 100 -8.47 -5.19 7.76
CA VAL A 100 -7.34 -5.66 8.56
C VAL A 100 -7.46 -5.23 10.02
N ALA A 101 -8.20 -4.15 10.27
CA ALA A 101 -8.57 -3.64 11.59
C ALA A 101 -9.82 -2.75 11.45
N PRO A 102 -10.52 -2.40 12.54
CA PRO A 102 -11.64 -1.47 12.47
C PRO A 102 -11.24 -0.16 11.79
N ASN A 103 -11.96 0.20 10.72
CA ASN A 103 -11.74 1.42 9.92
C ASN A 103 -10.45 1.43 9.07
N ILE A 104 -9.81 0.26 8.87
CA ILE A 104 -8.64 0.08 7.98
C ILE A 104 -8.91 -1.06 7.00
N PHE A 105 -8.90 -0.75 5.70
CA PHE A 105 -9.21 -1.68 4.62
C PHE A 105 -8.04 -1.85 3.65
N TYR A 106 -7.60 -3.09 3.46
CA TYR A 106 -6.63 -3.48 2.44
C TYR A 106 -7.36 -3.76 1.12
N MET A 107 -6.85 -3.23 0.01
CA MET A 107 -7.48 -3.43 -1.31
C MET A 107 -7.23 -4.81 -1.92
N GLY A 108 -6.32 -5.63 -1.39
CA GLY A 108 -5.90 -6.87 -2.05
C GLY A 108 -4.88 -6.62 -3.16
N TYR A 109 -4.65 -7.62 -4.02
CA TYR A 109 -3.65 -7.51 -5.09
C TYR A 109 -4.04 -6.48 -6.15
N ALA A 110 -5.30 -6.51 -6.58
CA ALA A 110 -5.88 -5.50 -7.44
C ALA A 110 -7.39 -5.43 -7.23
N ASN A 111 -7.93 -4.22 -7.05
CA ASN A 111 -9.36 -4.04 -6.77
C ASN A 111 -9.85 -2.63 -7.11
N VAL A 112 -11.17 -2.46 -7.19
CA VAL A 112 -11.84 -1.16 -7.27
C VAL A 112 -12.89 -1.08 -6.19
N VAL A 113 -12.77 -0.07 -5.33
CA VAL A 113 -13.75 0.22 -4.28
C VAL A 113 -14.50 1.51 -4.58
N ASN A 114 -15.75 1.59 -4.12
CA ASN A 114 -16.57 2.79 -4.25
C ASN A 114 -16.67 3.48 -2.89
N TYR A 115 -16.21 4.71 -2.80
CA TYR A 115 -16.31 5.54 -1.59
C TYR A 115 -17.07 6.83 -1.90
N ASN A 116 -18.29 6.94 -1.38
CA ASN A 116 -19.17 8.11 -1.55
C ASN A 116 -19.24 8.61 -3.01
N GLY A 117 -19.44 7.67 -3.95
CA GLY A 117 -19.53 7.92 -5.38
C GLY A 117 -18.20 7.93 -6.14
N LEU A 118 -17.05 7.99 -5.46
CA LEU A 118 -15.73 7.90 -6.10
C LEU A 118 -15.31 6.46 -6.31
N ARG A 119 -14.83 6.14 -7.51
CA ARG A 119 -14.27 4.84 -7.87
C ARG A 119 -12.76 4.88 -7.71
N ILE A 120 -12.25 4.13 -6.75
CA ILE A 120 -10.83 4.10 -6.38
C ILE A 120 -10.27 2.75 -6.77
N GLY A 121 -9.37 2.72 -7.76
CA GLY A 121 -8.63 1.55 -8.17
C GLY A 121 -7.30 1.44 -7.43
N GLY A 122 -6.90 0.22 -7.09
CA GLY A 122 -5.63 -0.08 -6.44
C GLY A 122 -4.93 -1.25 -7.11
N LEU A 123 -3.61 -1.16 -7.24
CA LEU A 123 -2.73 -2.23 -7.67
C LEU A 123 -1.56 -2.31 -6.69
N SER A 124 -1.54 -3.38 -5.89
CA SER A 124 -0.53 -3.60 -4.86
C SER A 124 0.77 -4.15 -5.44
N GLY A 125 1.88 -3.83 -4.79
CA GLY A 125 3.19 -4.41 -5.06
C GLY A 125 4.08 -3.60 -6.00
N ILE A 126 5.23 -4.20 -6.32
CA ILE A 126 6.25 -3.63 -7.23
C ILE A 126 6.45 -4.49 -8.47
N TYR A 127 6.94 -3.90 -9.55
CA TYR A 127 7.16 -4.65 -10.79
C TYR A 127 8.50 -5.39 -10.80
N LYS A 128 8.48 -6.71 -11.04
CA LYS A 128 9.66 -7.49 -11.43
C LYS A 128 9.36 -8.37 -12.64
N ALA A 129 10.16 -8.21 -13.69
CA ALA A 129 9.93 -8.85 -14.99
C ALA A 129 9.89 -10.39 -14.92
N HIS A 130 10.72 -11.01 -14.07
CA HIS A 130 10.82 -12.46 -13.97
C HIS A 130 9.60 -13.12 -13.30
N ASP A 131 8.85 -12.39 -12.47
CA ASP A 131 7.64 -12.91 -11.80
C ASP A 131 6.34 -12.45 -12.48
N TYR A 132 6.40 -11.47 -13.39
CA TYR A 132 5.20 -10.85 -13.97
C TYR A 132 4.28 -11.86 -14.68
N HIS A 133 4.84 -12.84 -15.38
CA HIS A 133 4.05 -13.85 -16.09
C HIS A 133 3.73 -15.09 -15.23
N SER A 134 4.19 -15.12 -13.99
CA SER A 134 3.90 -16.19 -13.04
C SER A 134 2.52 -16.03 -12.42
N GLY A 135 2.00 -17.10 -11.81
CA GLY A 135 0.88 -17.01 -10.87
C GLY A 135 1.34 -16.56 -9.48
N HIS A 136 0.38 -16.24 -8.63
CA HIS A 136 0.59 -16.21 -7.18
C HIS A 136 0.62 -17.66 -6.68
N HIS A 137 1.75 -18.09 -6.13
CA HIS A 137 2.03 -19.48 -5.73
C HIS A 137 2.72 -19.58 -4.36
N GLU A 138 3.00 -18.43 -3.76
CA GLU A 138 3.63 -18.27 -2.46
C GLU A 138 2.73 -18.81 -1.36
N LEU A 139 3.30 -19.59 -0.45
CA LEU A 139 2.60 -20.21 0.68
C LEU A 139 3.47 -20.11 1.93
N PRO A 140 2.90 -19.83 3.12
CA PRO A 140 3.65 -19.87 4.36
C PRO A 140 4.11 -21.31 4.71
N PRO A 141 5.27 -21.48 5.37
CA PRO A 141 6.24 -20.44 5.71
C PRO A 141 7.00 -19.95 4.47
N LEU A 142 7.17 -18.62 4.35
CA LEU A 142 7.88 -18.01 3.23
C LEU A 142 9.40 -18.20 3.39
N ASP A 143 10.04 -18.57 2.29
CA ASP A 143 11.49 -18.59 2.15
C ASP A 143 12.03 -17.27 1.58
N ASP A 144 13.35 -17.15 1.45
CA ASP A 144 14.01 -15.94 0.92
C ASP A 144 13.54 -15.54 -0.49
N LYS A 145 13.05 -16.48 -1.29
CA LYS A 145 12.58 -16.19 -2.66
C LYS A 145 11.12 -15.74 -2.62
N THR A 146 10.27 -16.52 -1.98
CA THR A 146 8.82 -16.30 -1.89
C THR A 146 8.47 -15.07 -1.06
N ILE A 147 9.27 -14.73 -0.04
CA ILE A 147 9.13 -13.48 0.72
C ILE A 147 9.30 -12.24 -0.17
N ARG A 148 10.02 -12.36 -1.29
CA ARG A 148 10.19 -11.27 -2.27
C ARG A 148 9.16 -11.35 -3.38
N SER A 149 8.92 -12.54 -3.93
CA SER A 149 8.00 -12.68 -5.05
C SER A 149 6.55 -12.39 -4.70
N ILE A 150 6.15 -12.56 -3.44
CA ILE A 150 4.77 -12.39 -2.95
C ILE A 150 4.19 -10.99 -3.21
N TYR A 151 5.01 -9.95 -3.14
CA TYR A 151 4.57 -8.57 -3.40
C TYR A 151 4.89 -8.09 -4.82
N HIS A 152 5.36 -8.97 -5.72
CA HIS A 152 5.55 -8.56 -7.11
C HIS A 152 4.20 -8.53 -7.86
N ILE A 153 4.01 -7.53 -8.73
CA ILE A 153 2.81 -7.42 -9.56
C ILE A 153 2.73 -8.60 -10.55
N ARG A 154 1.57 -9.24 -10.69
CA ARG A 154 1.31 -10.28 -11.71
C ARG A 154 0.53 -9.75 -12.90
N SER A 155 0.76 -10.38 -14.05
CA SER A 155 0.07 -10.08 -15.32
C SER A 155 -1.44 -10.31 -15.22
N LEU A 156 -1.88 -11.28 -14.41
CA LEU A 156 -3.30 -11.54 -14.15
C LEU A 156 -3.98 -10.34 -13.46
N ASP A 157 -3.34 -9.74 -12.46
CA ASP A 157 -3.87 -8.60 -11.73
C ASP A 157 -4.02 -7.38 -12.65
N VAL A 158 -2.99 -7.12 -13.46
CA VAL A 158 -3.02 -6.07 -14.50
C VAL A 158 -4.09 -6.36 -15.56
N PHE A 159 -4.20 -7.60 -16.02
CA PHE A 159 -5.19 -8.00 -17.02
C PHE A 159 -6.61 -7.74 -16.52
N ARG A 160 -6.92 -8.17 -15.29
CA ARG A 160 -8.22 -7.95 -14.62
C ARG A 160 -8.54 -6.46 -14.51
N THR A 161 -7.60 -5.63 -14.06
CA THR A 161 -7.79 -4.18 -13.97
C THR A 161 -8.03 -3.55 -15.36
N LYS A 162 -7.37 -4.04 -16.42
CA LYS A 162 -7.63 -3.57 -17.79
C LYS A 162 -9.00 -3.96 -18.35
N GLN A 163 -9.68 -4.96 -17.77
CA GLN A 163 -11.03 -5.34 -18.19
C GLN A 163 -12.13 -4.45 -17.61
N LEU A 164 -11.78 -3.43 -16.82
CA LEU A 164 -12.75 -2.47 -16.28
C LEU A 164 -13.32 -1.60 -17.41
N GLN A 165 -14.44 -2.04 -17.98
CA GLN A 165 -15.12 -1.35 -19.10
C GLN A 165 -16.19 -0.35 -18.63
N GLN A 166 -16.76 -0.55 -17.44
CA GLN A 166 -17.84 0.28 -16.93
C GLN A 166 -17.33 1.35 -15.96
N GLY A 167 -17.77 2.58 -16.21
CA GLY A 167 -17.52 3.75 -15.38
C GLY A 167 -16.07 4.24 -15.43
N LYS A 168 -15.88 5.53 -15.20
CA LYS A 168 -14.54 6.11 -15.02
C LYS A 168 -13.94 5.61 -13.70
N ILE A 169 -12.64 5.40 -13.65
CA ILE A 169 -11.89 5.31 -12.39
C ILE A 169 -11.45 6.72 -12.04
N ASP A 170 -11.84 7.20 -10.85
CA ASP A 170 -11.58 8.57 -10.43
C ASP A 170 -10.18 8.71 -9.84
N ILE A 171 -9.73 7.70 -9.10
CA ILE A 171 -8.40 7.64 -8.48
C ILE A 171 -7.80 6.26 -8.74
N MET A 172 -6.54 6.20 -9.17
CA MET A 172 -5.77 4.97 -9.29
C MET A 172 -4.52 5.05 -8.41
N ILE A 173 -4.28 4.01 -7.62
CA ILE A 173 -3.16 3.94 -6.66
C ILE A 173 -2.25 2.77 -7.06
N SER A 174 -0.95 3.03 -7.12
CA SER A 174 0.11 2.02 -7.23
C SER A 174 1.26 2.38 -6.31
N HIS A 175 2.02 1.38 -5.85
CA HIS A 175 3.18 1.63 -5.00
C HIS A 175 4.36 2.14 -5.84
N ASP A 176 4.78 1.34 -6.82
CA ASP A 176 5.72 1.80 -7.85
C ASP A 176 5.09 2.88 -8.73
N TRP A 177 5.92 3.80 -9.19
CA TRP A 177 5.50 4.84 -10.12
C TRP A 177 5.17 4.24 -11.50
N PRO A 178 4.08 4.69 -12.14
CA PRO A 178 3.81 4.34 -13.53
C PRO A 178 5.00 4.71 -14.42
N ARG A 179 5.46 3.76 -15.24
CA ARG A 179 6.62 3.98 -16.11
C ARG A 179 6.40 5.21 -17.00
N GLY A 180 7.38 6.10 -17.03
CA GLY A 180 7.36 7.32 -17.84
C GLY A 180 6.59 8.50 -17.23
N VAL A 181 5.96 8.33 -16.05
CA VAL A 181 5.25 9.44 -15.38
C VAL A 181 6.16 10.64 -15.09
N VAL A 182 7.45 10.38 -14.85
CA VAL A 182 8.46 11.39 -14.55
C VAL A 182 8.64 12.41 -15.68
N TRP A 183 8.35 12.03 -16.94
CA TRP A 183 8.47 12.91 -18.11
C TRP A 183 7.35 13.95 -18.19
N TYR A 184 6.30 13.79 -17.38
CA TYR A 184 5.19 14.74 -17.28
C TYR A 184 5.36 15.73 -16.12
N GLY A 185 6.51 15.69 -15.44
CA GLY A 185 6.88 16.64 -14.39
C GLY A 185 8.24 17.29 -14.62
N ASP A 186 8.80 17.90 -13.59
CA ASP A 186 10.15 18.49 -13.64
C ASP A 186 11.22 17.41 -13.44
N THR A 187 11.47 16.63 -14.50
CA THR A 187 12.46 15.54 -14.49
C THR A 187 13.85 16.05 -14.13
N GLN A 188 14.23 17.25 -14.60
CA GLN A 188 15.55 17.83 -14.33
C GLN A 188 15.76 18.06 -12.83
N ARG A 189 14.78 18.65 -12.16
CA ARG A 189 14.83 18.85 -10.70
C ARG A 189 14.83 17.53 -9.93
N LEU A 190 14.11 16.51 -10.39
CA LEU A 190 14.14 15.18 -9.79
C LEU A 190 15.56 14.59 -9.85
N LEU A 191 16.18 14.61 -11.02
CA LEU A 191 17.53 14.05 -11.24
C LEU A 191 18.63 14.84 -10.50
N GLN A 192 18.44 16.13 -10.27
CA GLN A 192 19.34 16.92 -9.41
C GLN A 192 19.28 16.45 -7.95
N ARG A 193 18.08 16.15 -7.44
CA ARG A 193 17.89 15.70 -6.05
C ARG A 193 18.25 14.24 -5.85
N LYS A 194 17.95 13.39 -6.84
CA LYS A 194 18.09 11.93 -6.80
C LYS A 194 18.92 11.48 -7.99
N GLN A 195 20.21 11.77 -7.94
CA GLN A 195 21.15 11.55 -9.06
C GLN A 195 21.21 10.09 -9.53
N TYR A 196 20.95 9.13 -8.64
CA TYR A 196 20.95 7.71 -8.97
C TYR A 196 19.85 7.31 -9.97
N PHE A 197 18.76 8.08 -10.09
CA PHE A 197 17.71 7.85 -11.08
C PHE A 197 18.14 8.18 -12.52
N GLN A 198 19.33 8.77 -12.74
CA GLN A 198 19.82 9.00 -14.11
C GLN A 198 20.09 7.71 -14.89
N GLN A 199 20.21 6.58 -14.19
CA GLN A 199 20.51 5.27 -14.76
C GLN A 199 19.26 4.43 -15.06
N ASP A 200 18.09 4.86 -14.57
CA ASP A 200 16.78 4.20 -14.75
C ASP A 200 16.07 4.68 -16.02
#